data_AF-A0A9W4PJL3-F1
#
_entry.id   AF-A0A9W4PJL3-F1
#
_cell.length_a   1.000
_cell.length_b   1.000
_cell.length_c   1.000
_cell.angle_alpha   90.00
_cell.angle_beta   90.00
_cell.angle_gamma   90.00
#
_symmetry.space_group_name_H-M   'P 1'
#
loop_
_entity.id
_entity.type
_entity.pdbx_description
1 polymer ?
#
loop_
_entity_poly.entity_id
_entity_poly.type
_entity_poly.pdbx_seq_one_letter_code
_entity_poly.pdbx_strand_id
1 'polypeptide(L)'
;MEERYSNMMNIPTTSEGSRKAVYYYVKPTIENCKVTFADGSVYWEKVLYKDKRLWFSSEKDNLYLDEACTKLSNVTRKEKIEQCKKAGLI
;
A
#
# COMPACT_ATOMS: atom_id res chain seq x y z
N MET A 1 -0.54 1.06 -24.05
CA MET A 1 -1.72 0.98 -23.18
C MET A 1 -1.59 -0.35 -22.47
N GLU A 2 -1.01 -0.36 -21.27
CA GLU A 2 -0.63 -1.59 -20.58
C GLU A 2 -1.86 -2.38 -20.16
N GLU A 3 -1.96 -3.61 -20.68
CA GLU A 3 -2.92 -4.62 -20.23
C GLU A 3 -2.63 -4.94 -18.76
N ARG A 4 -3.56 -4.57 -17.86
CA ARG A 4 -3.55 -5.04 -16.48
C ARG A 4 -3.89 -6.53 -16.46
N TYR A 5 -2.88 -7.38 -16.51
CA TYR A 5 -3.02 -8.83 -16.35
C TYR A 5 -3.52 -9.17 -14.94
N SER A 6 -4.84 -9.25 -14.81
CA SER A 6 -5.49 -9.84 -13.65
C SER A 6 -5.35 -11.36 -13.78
N ASN A 7 -4.22 -11.91 -13.36
CA ASN A 7 -3.97 -13.36 -13.37
C ASN A 7 -4.93 -14.07 -12.39
N MET A 8 -6.13 -14.39 -12.89
CA MET A 8 -7.12 -15.22 -12.21
C MET A 8 -6.74 -16.69 -12.43
N MET A 9 -5.99 -17.27 -11.49
CA MET A 9 -5.77 -18.72 -11.48
C MET A 9 -7.03 -19.41 -10.95
N ASN A 10 -7.88 -19.90 -11.85
CA ASN A 10 -8.98 -20.81 -11.51
C ASN A 10 -8.39 -22.16 -11.08
N ILE A 11 -8.30 -22.40 -9.76
CA ILE A 11 -7.88 -23.69 -9.21
C ILE A 11 -9.15 -24.55 -9.02
N PRO A 12 -9.37 -25.62 -9.78
CA PRO A 12 -10.48 -26.53 -9.51
C PRO A 12 -10.08 -27.47 -8.37
N THR A 13 -10.75 -27.37 -7.22
CA THR A 13 -10.68 -28.40 -6.18
C THR A 13 -11.80 -29.41 -6.40
N THR A 14 -11.46 -30.55 -6.99
CA THR A 14 -12.28 -31.77 -6.92
C THR A 14 -12.20 -32.32 -5.50
N SER A 15 -13.27 -32.14 -4.74
CA SER A 15 -13.59 -32.97 -3.59
C SER A 15 -15.09 -32.91 -3.36
N GLU A 16 -15.74 -34.07 -3.43
CA GLU A 16 -17.16 -34.26 -3.18
C GLU A 16 -17.59 -33.67 -1.84
N GLY A 17 -18.80 -33.11 -1.79
CA GLY A 17 -19.37 -32.52 -0.59
C GLY A 17 -19.61 -31.02 -0.74
N SER A 18 -20.87 -30.65 -0.62
CA SER A 18 -21.44 -29.33 -0.84
C SER A 18 -20.83 -28.24 0.05
N ARG A 19 -19.74 -27.61 -0.42
CA ARG A 19 -19.30 -26.23 -0.16
C ARG A 19 -18.04 -25.96 -0.98
N LYS A 20 -18.22 -25.54 -2.24
CA LYS A 20 -17.12 -24.99 -3.04
C LYS A 20 -16.67 -23.68 -2.39
N ALA A 21 -15.68 -23.75 -1.51
CA ALA A 21 -14.99 -22.58 -1.01
C ALA A 21 -14.18 -22.00 -2.18
N VAL A 22 -14.71 -20.95 -2.81
CA VAL A 22 -13.97 -20.19 -3.83
C VAL A 22 -12.93 -19.35 -3.08
N TYR A 23 -11.69 -19.82 -3.04
CA TYR A 23 -10.58 -19.03 -2.54
C TYR A 23 -10.18 -18.01 -3.59
N TYR A 24 -10.59 -16.76 -3.40
CA TYR A 24 -10.08 -15.63 -4.18
C TYR A 24 -8.65 -15.33 -3.73
N TYR A 25 -7.66 -15.95 -4.37
CA TYR A 25 -6.28 -15.52 -4.23
C TYR A 25 -6.07 -14.29 -5.11
N VAL A 26 -6.45 -13.12 -4.60
CA VAL A 26 -6.06 -11.85 -5.22
C VAL A 26 -4.60 -11.64 -4.92
N LYS A 27 -3.73 -11.82 -5.92
CA LYS A 27 -2.33 -11.38 -5.81
C LYS A 27 -2.35 -9.91 -5.38
N PRO A 28 -1.78 -9.55 -4.23
CA PRO A 28 -1.71 -8.15 -3.85
C PRO A 28 -0.67 -7.48 -4.76
N THR A 29 -1.11 -6.95 -5.91
CA THR A 29 -0.40 -5.86 -6.60
C THR A 29 -0.63 -4.56 -5.82
N ILE A 30 -0.35 -4.61 -4.51
CA ILE A 30 -0.53 -3.48 -3.62
C ILE A 30 0.78 -2.73 -3.65
N GLU A 31 0.78 -1.63 -4.40
CA GLU A 31 1.90 -0.71 -4.48
C GLU A 31 1.93 0.17 -3.23
N ASN A 32 3.12 0.61 -2.85
CA ASN A 32 3.28 1.58 -1.76
C ASN A 32 2.69 2.94 -2.18
N CYS A 33 2.27 3.75 -1.21
CA CYS A 33 1.63 5.02 -1.51
C CYS A 33 2.66 6.14 -1.66
N LYS A 34 2.68 6.81 -2.81
CA LYS A 34 3.44 8.06 -3.00
C LYS A 34 2.72 9.22 -2.30
N VAL A 35 3.43 9.92 -1.42
CA VAL A 35 2.92 11.06 -0.66
C VAL A 35 3.71 12.30 -1.05
N THR A 36 2.97 13.34 -1.49
CA THR A 36 3.56 14.65 -1.79
C THR A 36 3.08 15.65 -0.74
N PHE A 37 4.01 16.33 -0.10
CA PHE A 37 3.72 17.36 0.89
C PHE A 37 3.60 18.73 0.24
N ALA A 38 3.02 19.69 0.95
CA ALA A 38 2.77 21.04 0.45
C ALA A 38 4.05 21.83 0.10
N ASP A 39 5.18 21.43 0.66
CA ASP A 39 6.51 21.97 0.32
C ASP A 39 7.08 21.37 -0.98
N GLY A 40 6.33 20.50 -1.67
CA GLY A 40 6.74 19.82 -2.89
C GLY A 40 7.61 18.59 -2.66
N SER A 41 7.93 18.25 -1.42
CA SER A 41 8.70 17.04 -1.11
C SER A 41 7.88 15.77 -1.31
N VAL A 42 8.55 14.72 -1.79
CA VAL A 42 7.93 13.45 -2.14
C VAL A 42 8.53 12.33 -1.31
N TYR A 43 7.66 11.55 -0.69
CA TYR A 43 8.00 10.36 0.09
C TYR A 43 7.07 9.21 -0.28
N TRP A 44 7.37 8.03 0.27
CA TRP A 44 6.56 6.82 0.11
C TRP A 44 6.11 6.32 1.47
N GLU A 45 4.90 5.78 1.53
CA GLU A 45 4.34 5.11 2.70
C GLU A 45 4.09 3.65 2.38
N LYS A 46 4.59 2.78 3.27
CA LYS A 46 4.41 1.35 3.13
C LYS A 46 2.95 0.97 3.33
N VAL A 47 2.38 0.23 2.39
CA VAL A 47 1.02 -0.29 2.54
C VAL A 47 1.06 -1.65 3.23
N LEU A 48 0.29 -1.75 4.31
CA LEU A 48 0.07 -2.96 5.08
C LEU A 48 -1.25 -3.58 4.66
N TYR A 49 -1.16 -4.75 4.04
CA TYR A 49 -2.31 -5.55 3.67
C TYR A 49 -2.73 -6.48 4.81
N LYS A 50 -4.03 -6.52 5.12
CA LYS A 50 -4.61 -7.51 6.04
C LYS A 50 -5.53 -8.43 5.26
N ASP A 51 -4.98 -9.57 4.82
CA ASP A 51 -5.68 -10.63 4.06
C ASP A 51 -7.04 -11.01 4.63
N LYS A 52 -7.16 -11.12 5.96
CA LYS A 52 -8.38 -11.60 6.62
C LYS A 52 -9.61 -10.68 6.44
N ARG A 53 -9.42 -9.40 6.13
CA ARG A 53 -10.51 -8.41 6.05
C ARG A 53 -10.55 -7.64 4.73
N LEU A 54 -9.73 -8.00 3.75
CA LEU A 54 -9.57 -7.24 2.50
C LEU A 54 -9.34 -5.73 2.76
N TRP A 55 -8.62 -5.43 3.85
CA TRP A 55 -8.41 -4.05 4.31
C TRP A 55 -6.96 -3.64 4.09
N PHE A 56 -6.79 -2.40 3.63
CA PHE A 56 -5.49 -1.78 3.39
C PHE A 56 -5.29 -0.66 4.40
N SER A 57 -4.12 -0.61 5.04
CA SER A 57 -3.71 0.51 5.88
C SER A 57 -2.32 0.95 5.45
N SER A 58 -1.97 2.24 5.55
CA SER A 58 -0.59 2.68 5.39
C SER A 58 0.10 2.82 6.75
N GLU A 59 1.43 2.69 6.74
CA GLU A 59 2.29 2.98 7.88
C GLU A 59 2.47 4.50 8.02
N LYS A 60 1.46 5.18 8.56
CA LYS A 60 1.37 6.65 8.53
C LYS A 60 2.47 7.40 9.27
N ASP A 61 3.17 6.78 10.22
CA ASP A 61 4.23 7.46 10.96
C ASP A 61 5.59 7.42 10.22
N ASN A 62 5.80 6.39 9.39
CA ASN A 62 7.07 6.15 8.71
C ASN A 62 7.01 6.60 7.25
N LEU A 63 7.96 7.45 6.87
CA LEU A 63 8.17 7.87 5.49
C LEU A 63 9.38 7.15 4.92
N TYR A 64 9.32 6.83 3.63
CA TYR A 64 10.37 6.17 2.89
C TYR A 64 10.81 7.02 1.69
N LEU A 65 12.07 6.87 1.29
CA LEU A 65 12.67 7.63 0.20
C LEU A 65 12.52 6.93 -1.16
N ASP A 66 12.15 5.66 -1.16
CA ASP A 66 12.03 4.81 -2.33
C ASP A 66 10.65 4.14 -2.42
N GLU A 67 10.22 3.85 -3.64
CA GLU A 67 8.94 3.19 -3.92
C GLU A 67 8.83 1.80 -3.32
N ALA A 68 9.94 1.08 -3.17
CA ALA A 68 9.97 -0.22 -2.53
C ALA A 68 9.86 -0.15 -0.99
N CYS A 69 9.85 1.06 -0.40
CA CYS A 69 9.87 1.29 1.04
C CYS A 69 10.98 0.51 1.77
N THR A 70 12.20 0.56 1.23
CA THR A 70 13.39 -0.07 1.82
C THR A 70 14.28 0.94 2.55
N LYS A 71 14.21 2.22 2.17
CA LYS A 71 15.01 3.31 2.75
C LYS A 71 14.12 4.19 3.61
N LEU A 72 14.21 4.00 4.92
CA LEU A 72 13.52 4.84 5.88
C LEU A 72 14.05 6.28 5.80
N SER A 73 13.14 7.24 5.79
CA SER A 73 13.46 8.66 5.90
C SER A 73 13.87 9.01 7.32
N ASN A 74 14.75 10.00 7.47
CA ASN A 74 15.10 10.55 8.78
C ASN A 74 13.98 11.41 9.38
N VAL A 75 12.97 11.76 8.60
CA VAL A 75 11.82 12.55 9.05
C VAL A 75 10.56 11.70 9.04
N THR A 76 9.81 11.77 10.13
CA THR A 76 8.48 11.18 10.25
C THR A 76 7.44 12.04 9.55
N ARG A 77 6.27 11.46 9.26
CA ARG A 77 5.15 12.20 8.67
C ARG A 77 4.72 13.39 9.55
N LYS A 78 4.71 13.20 10.87
CA LYS A 78 4.31 14.24 11.83
C LYS A 78 5.26 15.43 11.77
N GLU A 79 6.56 15.18 11.83
CA GLU A 79 7.58 16.22 11.71
C GLU A 79 7.47 16.96 10.38
N LYS A 80 7.18 16.23 9.29
CA LYS A 80 7.03 16.86 7.98
C LYS A 80 5.81 17.76 7.88
N ILE A 81 4.69 17.34 8.46
CA ILE A 81 3.49 18.17 8.60
C ILE A 81 3.77 19.40 9.46
N GLU A 82 4.48 19.24 10.57
CA GLU A 82 4.84 20.38 11.43
C GLU A 82 5.78 21.37 10.72
N GLN A 83 6.72 20.90 9.91
CA GLN A 83 7.54 21.76 9.07
C GLN A 83 6.69 22.56 8.08
N CYS A 84 5.73 21.91 7.40
CA CYS A 84 4.83 22.60 6.46
C CYS A 84 3.95 23.64 7.17
N LYS A 85 3.44 23.33 8.38
CA LYS A 85 2.69 24.29 9.21
C LYS A 85 3.53 25.48 9.63
N LYS A 86 4.77 25.24 10.10
CA LYS A 86 5.70 26.32 10.49
C LYS A 86 6.06 27.22 9.31
N ALA A 87 6.12 26.66 8.10
CA ALA A 87 6.34 27.40 6.86
C ALA A 87 5.07 28.11 6.32
N GLY A 88 3.91 27.94 6.96
CA GLY A 88 2.64 28.53 6.51
C GLY A 88 2.10 27.93 5.21
N LEU A 89 2.51 26.71 4.86
CA LEU A 89 2.09 26.01 3.64
C LEU A 89 0.77 25.23 3.82
N ILE A 90 0.41 24.93 5.07
CA ILE A 90 -0.83 24.25 5.49
C ILE A 90 -1.30 24.75 6.85
#